data_AF-A0A950KX92-F1
#
_entry.id   AF-A0A950KX92-F1
#
_cell.length_a   1.000
_cell.length_b   1.000
_cell.length_c   1.000
_cell.angle_alpha   90.00
_cell.angle_beta   90.00
_cell.angle_gamma   90.00
#
_symmetry.space_group_name_H-M   'P 1'
#
loop_
_entity.id
_entity.type
_entity.pdbx_description
1 polymer ?
#
loop_
_entity_poly.entity_id
_entity_poly.type
_entity_poly.pdbx_seq_one_letter_code
_entity_poly.pdbx_strand_id
1 'polypeptide(L)'
;MSHNRYINRRQFLQLMGMTAMASTLPANIAKALEIPANNRTGTIEDVEHIIILMQENRPFDHHFGILRGVRGFNDPRAVNIHLPLKSGNGSALVPVFLQPAGAANVAAGFAVPPDYGNLGGPADGVDVIPPFRVNPEKIRPGLKSLGFTYLPGTDHSWKGTHAAWDQAQYDMWPIQKGPISMSYMRREDIPYHYALADAFTVGDAYYHSIMGPTNPNRMYLWTGCIGNVNYLGRGGTDGLGAGPVTYNGLSVNNA
;
A
#
# COMPACT_ATOMS: atom_id res chain seq x y z
N MET A 1 33.80 29.23 26.00
CA MET A 1 33.79 27.77 25.75
C MET A 1 32.78 27.49 24.65
N SER A 2 33.26 27.05 23.49
CA SER A 2 32.45 26.81 22.29
C SER A 2 31.48 25.64 22.52
N HIS A 3 30.17 25.91 22.47
CA HIS A 3 29.15 24.87 22.44
C HIS A 3 29.10 24.31 21.00
N ASN A 4 29.70 23.15 20.78
CA ASN A 4 29.50 22.37 19.55
C ASN A 4 28.01 22.01 19.46
N ARG A 5 27.24 22.75 18.65
CA ARG A 5 25.87 22.39 18.29
C ARG A 5 25.94 21.23 17.31
N TYR A 6 25.95 20.01 17.83
CA TYR A 6 25.72 18.83 17.00
C TYR A 6 24.30 18.91 16.43
N ILE A 7 24.18 19.02 15.11
CA ILE A 7 22.91 18.91 14.40
C ILE A 7 22.43 17.47 14.59
N ASN A 8 21.34 17.28 15.34
CA ASN A 8 20.79 15.94 15.56
C ASN A 8 20.05 15.46 14.29
N ARG A 9 19.81 14.14 14.16
CA ARG A 9 19.14 13.54 12.99
C ARG A 9 17.80 14.20 12.66
N ARG A 10 17.04 14.61 13.68
CA ARG A 10 15.74 15.29 13.50
C ARG A 10 15.93 16.72 12.97
N GLN A 11 16.89 17.49 13.49
CA GLN A 11 17.24 18.81 12.99
C GLN A 11 17.82 18.74 11.57
N PHE A 12 18.59 17.70 11.26
CA PHE A 12 19.08 17.44 9.91
C PHE A 12 17.94 17.12 8.94
N LEU A 13 16.98 16.26 9.34
CA LEU A 13 15.78 15.97 8.54
C LEU A 13 14.87 17.21 8.38
N GLN A 14 14.74 18.03 9.41
CA GLN A 14 14.02 19.31 9.33
C GLN A 14 14.73 20.27 8.37
N LEU A 15 16.05 20.43 8.44
CA LEU A 15 16.83 21.30 7.54
C LEU A 15 16.74 20.81 6.08
N MET A 16 16.93 19.51 5.85
CA MET A 16 16.85 18.92 4.51
C MET A 16 15.43 18.93 3.95
N GLY A 17 14.42 18.72 4.80
CA GLY A 17 13.00 18.81 4.45
C GLY A 17 12.57 20.23 4.06
N MET A 18 13.11 21.26 4.73
CA MET A 18 12.86 22.67 4.40
C MET A 18 13.42 23.10 3.04
N THR A 19 14.51 22.47 2.57
CA THR A 19 15.09 22.82 1.26
C THR A 19 14.35 22.17 0.07
N ALA A 20 13.43 21.23 0.32
CA ALA A 20 12.85 20.38 -0.74
C ALA A 20 11.33 20.48 -0.92
N MET A 21 10.56 21.26 -0.14
CA MET A 21 9.09 21.29 -0.31
C MET A 21 8.47 22.69 -0.18
N ALA A 22 7.86 23.15 -1.28
CA ALA A 22 6.98 24.33 -1.34
C ALA A 22 5.56 24.03 -0.80
N SER A 23 5.42 23.20 0.24
CA SER A 23 4.14 22.94 0.91
C SER A 23 4.30 23.15 2.40
N THR A 24 3.59 24.13 2.95
CA THR A 24 3.48 24.35 4.39
C THR A 24 2.93 23.10 5.06
N LEU A 25 3.66 22.51 6.00
CA LEU A 25 3.14 21.39 6.81
C LEU A 25 1.83 21.81 7.50
N PRO A 26 0.82 20.92 7.60
CA PRO A 26 -0.34 21.15 8.43
C PRO A 26 0.05 21.55 9.86
N ALA A 27 -0.65 22.51 10.44
CA ALA A 27 -0.29 23.11 11.73
C ALA A 27 -0.15 22.09 12.87
N ASN A 28 -0.95 21.03 12.87
CA ASN A 28 -0.87 19.97 13.87
C ASN A 28 0.39 19.10 13.71
N ILE A 29 0.84 18.84 12.48
CA ILE A 29 2.11 18.12 12.22
C ILE A 29 3.30 19.01 12.60
N ALA A 30 3.26 20.29 12.25
CA ALA A 30 4.28 21.25 12.67
C ALA A 30 4.42 21.32 14.20
N LYS A 31 3.30 21.46 14.92
CA LYS A 31 3.28 21.39 16.39
C LYS A 31 3.84 20.07 16.92
N ALA A 32 3.51 18.93 16.29
CA ALA A 32 4.03 17.64 16.72
C ALA A 32 5.56 17.54 16.56
N LEU A 33 6.14 18.16 15.54
CA LEU A 33 7.60 18.20 15.33
C LEU A 33 8.33 19.10 16.34
N GLU A 34 7.65 20.13 16.86
CA GLU A 34 8.17 21.04 17.89
C GLU A 34 8.23 20.37 19.28
N ILE A 35 7.39 19.37 19.53
CA ILE A 35 7.40 18.65 20.82
C ILE A 35 8.70 17.85 20.93
N PRO A 36 9.57 18.15 21.92
CA PRO A 36 10.78 17.39 22.13
C PRO A 36 10.43 15.95 22.52
N ALA A 37 11.16 14.98 21.98
CA ALA A 37 11.02 13.59 22.42
C ALA A 37 11.40 13.48 23.90
N ASN A 38 10.56 12.80 24.68
CA ASN A 38 10.89 12.46 26.06
C ASN A 38 12.01 11.41 26.01
N ASN A 39 13.25 11.79 26.34
CA ASN A 39 14.42 10.93 26.29
C ASN A 39 15.05 10.80 27.68
N ARG A 40 14.29 10.24 28.63
CA ARG A 40 14.78 10.04 30.00
C ARG A 40 15.90 9.00 30.05
N THR A 41 15.76 7.92 29.28
CA THR A 41 16.70 6.79 29.22
C THR A 41 17.26 6.57 27.81
N GLY A 42 16.60 7.06 26.76
CA GLY A 42 16.92 6.79 25.37
C GLY A 42 16.53 5.37 24.92
N THR A 43 15.69 4.67 25.69
CA THR A 43 15.22 3.32 25.40
C THR A 43 13.72 3.30 25.12
N ILE A 44 13.16 2.13 24.79
CA ILE A 44 11.72 1.96 24.57
C ILE A 44 10.89 2.31 25.83
N GLU A 45 11.49 2.25 27.02
CA GLU A 45 10.86 2.59 28.30
C GLU A 45 10.45 4.07 28.41
N ASP A 46 10.94 4.93 27.52
CA ASP A 46 10.51 6.33 27.44
C ASP A 46 9.20 6.51 26.65
N VAL A 47 8.69 5.46 25.99
CA VAL A 47 7.42 5.50 25.26
C VAL A 47 6.25 5.18 26.19
N GLU A 48 5.49 6.22 26.56
CA GLU A 48 4.36 6.10 27.49
C GLU A 48 3.05 5.70 26.80
N HIS A 49 2.90 6.01 25.51
CA HIS A 49 1.67 5.78 24.76
C HIS A 49 1.94 5.33 23.34
N ILE A 50 1.20 4.31 22.90
CA ILE A 50 1.18 3.84 21.51
C ILE A 50 -0.25 4.03 20.99
N ILE A 51 -0.39 4.84 19.94
CA ILE A 51 -1.66 5.03 19.24
C ILE A 51 -1.54 4.35 17.87
N ILE A 52 -2.44 3.41 17.60
CA ILE A 52 -2.47 2.68 16.33
C ILE A 52 -3.64 3.21 15.50
N LEU A 53 -3.32 3.92 14.41
CA LEU A 53 -4.29 4.34 13.41
C LEU A 53 -4.26 3.36 12.23
N MET A 54 -5.32 2.57 12.10
CA MET A 54 -5.44 1.56 11.05
C MET A 54 -6.28 2.09 9.89
N GLN A 55 -5.72 2.01 8.68
CA GLN A 55 -6.41 2.32 7.43
C GLN A 55 -6.72 1.02 6.66
N GLU A 56 -7.62 1.10 5.68
CA GLU A 56 -8.15 -0.06 4.96
C GLU A 56 -7.78 -0.05 3.47
N ASN A 57 -7.52 -1.25 2.94
CA ASN A 57 -7.55 -1.58 1.51
C ASN A 57 -6.71 -0.69 0.57
N ARG A 58 -5.54 -0.21 1.02
CA ARG A 58 -4.61 0.56 0.20
C ARG A 58 -3.18 0.01 0.32
N PRO A 59 -2.57 -0.51 -0.76
CA PRO A 59 -1.18 -0.95 -0.72
C PRO A 59 -0.24 0.26 -0.67
N PHE A 60 1.00 0.01 -0.23
CA PHE A 60 2.02 1.05 -0.07
C PHE A 60 2.23 1.86 -1.36
N ASP A 61 2.42 1.17 -2.49
CA ASP A 61 2.71 1.81 -3.78
C ASP A 61 1.57 2.71 -4.27
N HIS A 62 0.33 2.43 -3.86
CA HIS A 62 -0.81 3.28 -4.19
C HIS A 62 -0.74 4.65 -3.50
N HIS A 63 -0.15 4.75 -2.30
CA HIS A 63 0.02 6.03 -1.61
C HIS A 63 1.40 6.64 -1.86
N PHE A 64 2.45 5.83 -1.78
CA PHE A 64 3.82 6.28 -1.66
C PHE A 64 4.75 5.71 -2.73
N GLY A 65 4.25 5.02 -3.76
CA GLY A 65 5.09 4.43 -4.80
C GLY A 65 5.93 5.45 -5.58
N ILE A 66 5.54 6.73 -5.57
CA ILE A 66 6.31 7.85 -6.14
C ILE A 66 7.06 8.70 -5.09
N LEU A 67 6.96 8.37 -3.81
CA LEU A 67 7.63 9.12 -2.74
C LEU A 67 9.14 9.01 -2.91
N ARG A 68 9.87 10.11 -2.77
CA ARG A 68 11.33 10.08 -2.91
C ARG A 68 11.95 9.35 -1.73
N GLY A 69 12.83 8.39 -2.01
CA GLY A 69 13.61 7.67 -1.00
C GLY A 69 13.02 6.33 -0.56
N VAL A 70 11.84 5.93 -1.07
CA VAL A 70 11.28 4.60 -0.83
C VAL A 70 11.60 3.65 -1.99
N ARG A 71 11.53 2.35 -1.73
CA ARG A 71 11.56 1.29 -2.75
C ARG A 71 10.22 1.21 -3.51
N GLY A 72 9.95 2.23 -4.32
CA GLY A 72 8.73 2.36 -5.13
C GLY A 72 8.99 2.20 -6.63
N PHE A 73 8.20 2.87 -7.47
CA PHE A 73 8.21 2.70 -8.93
C PHE A 73 9.54 3.05 -9.62
N ASN A 74 10.40 3.83 -8.97
CA ASN A 74 11.73 4.19 -9.46
C ASN A 74 12.86 3.35 -8.81
N ASP A 75 12.53 2.29 -8.07
CA ASP A 75 13.55 1.41 -7.49
C ASP A 75 14.30 0.65 -8.61
N PRO A 76 15.61 0.89 -8.80
CA PRO A 76 16.40 0.18 -9.80
C PRO A 76 16.62 -1.30 -9.45
N ARG A 77 16.23 -1.73 -8.25
CA ARG A 77 16.33 -3.10 -7.75
C ARG A 77 14.98 -3.78 -7.57
N ALA A 78 13.92 -3.21 -8.13
CA ALA A 78 12.63 -3.89 -8.18
C ALA A 78 12.79 -5.29 -8.80
N VAL A 79 12.03 -6.26 -8.27
CA VAL A 79 11.98 -7.60 -8.84
C VAL A 79 11.58 -7.50 -10.30
N ASN A 80 12.25 -8.26 -11.17
CA ASN A 80 11.87 -8.33 -12.57
C ASN A 80 10.93 -9.49 -12.81
N ILE A 81 9.97 -9.29 -13.71
CA ILE A 81 9.10 -10.33 -14.24
C ILE A 81 9.33 -10.48 -15.75
N HIS A 82 8.84 -11.58 -16.32
CA HIS A 82 8.91 -11.84 -17.75
C HIS A 82 7.61 -11.45 -18.44
N LEU A 83 7.63 -10.40 -19.26
CA LEU A 83 6.48 -10.07 -20.11
C LEU A 83 6.62 -10.69 -21.51
N PRO A 84 5.62 -11.41 -22.03
CA PRO A 84 5.64 -11.95 -23.38
C PRO A 84 5.82 -10.86 -24.44
N LEU A 85 6.66 -11.12 -25.46
CA LEU A 85 6.83 -10.21 -26.59
C LEU A 85 5.65 -10.31 -27.56
N LYS A 86 5.27 -9.17 -28.18
CA LYS A 86 4.24 -9.11 -29.23
C LYS A 86 4.51 -10.04 -30.42
N SER A 87 5.77 -10.35 -30.70
CA SER A 87 6.16 -11.30 -31.74
C SER A 87 5.69 -12.73 -31.47
N GLY A 88 5.20 -13.03 -30.25
CA GLY A 88 4.85 -14.37 -29.79
C GLY A 88 6.06 -15.25 -29.42
N ASN A 89 7.28 -14.79 -29.71
CA ASN A 89 8.51 -15.52 -29.42
C ASN A 89 9.32 -14.80 -28.34
N GLY A 90 9.44 -15.42 -27.18
CA GLY A 90 10.26 -14.92 -26.06
C GLY A 90 9.54 -13.93 -25.13
N SER A 91 10.29 -13.44 -24.15
CA SER A 91 9.83 -12.46 -23.16
C SER A 91 10.90 -11.40 -22.92
N ALA A 92 10.48 -10.23 -22.43
CA ALA A 92 11.35 -9.19 -21.91
C ALA A 92 11.35 -9.24 -20.37
N LEU A 93 12.54 -9.10 -19.78
CA LEU A 93 12.66 -8.81 -18.35
C LEU A 93 12.35 -7.34 -18.11
N VAL A 94 11.39 -7.09 -17.24
CA VAL A 94 10.96 -5.74 -16.86
C VAL A 94 10.69 -5.67 -15.36
N PRO A 95 10.70 -4.47 -14.75
CA PRO A 95 10.30 -4.32 -13.36
C PRO A 95 8.86 -4.81 -13.15
N VAL A 96 8.58 -5.41 -11.99
CA VAL A 96 7.24 -5.89 -11.57
C VAL A 96 6.16 -4.82 -11.66
N PHE A 97 6.53 -3.54 -11.67
CA PHE A 97 5.58 -2.44 -11.84
C PHE A 97 4.96 -2.35 -13.24
N LEU A 98 5.55 -3.01 -14.24
CA LEU A 98 4.95 -3.17 -15.57
C LEU A 98 4.20 -4.49 -15.60
N GLN A 99 2.88 -4.45 -15.74
CA GLN A 99 2.03 -5.65 -15.66
C GLN A 99 1.35 -5.95 -17.00
N PRO A 100 1.13 -7.22 -17.37
CA PRO A 100 0.37 -7.53 -18.57
C PRO A 100 -1.09 -7.07 -18.39
N ALA A 101 -1.65 -6.49 -19.45
CA ALA A 101 -3.04 -6.06 -19.45
C ALA A 101 -4.00 -7.27 -19.42
N GLY A 102 -3.69 -8.30 -20.20
CA GLY A 102 -4.60 -9.40 -20.48
C GLY A 102 -5.70 -9.04 -21.48
N ALA A 103 -6.11 -10.01 -22.29
CA ALA A 103 -7.01 -9.80 -23.43
C ALA A 103 -8.35 -9.14 -23.04
N ALA A 104 -8.89 -9.48 -21.87
CA ALA A 104 -10.15 -8.90 -21.39
C ALA A 104 -10.04 -7.40 -21.12
N ASN A 105 -8.96 -6.94 -20.48
CA ASN A 105 -8.76 -5.51 -20.19
C ASN A 105 -8.45 -4.72 -21.46
N VAL A 106 -7.69 -5.31 -22.39
CA VAL A 106 -7.42 -4.75 -23.72
C VAL A 106 -8.75 -4.55 -24.48
N ALA A 107 -9.59 -5.57 -24.52
CA ALA A 107 -10.90 -5.50 -25.18
C ALA A 107 -11.86 -4.49 -24.52
N ALA A 108 -11.74 -4.29 -23.20
CA ALA A 108 -12.57 -3.36 -22.44
C ALA A 108 -12.05 -1.90 -22.43
N GLY A 109 -10.92 -1.60 -23.08
CA GLY A 109 -10.31 -0.25 -23.03
C GLY A 109 -10.00 0.20 -21.60
N PHE A 110 -9.60 -0.74 -20.74
CA PHE A 110 -9.31 -0.53 -19.32
C PHE A 110 -10.45 0.09 -18.50
N ALA A 111 -11.70 -0.07 -18.95
CA ALA A 111 -12.86 0.32 -18.17
C ALA A 111 -12.89 -0.42 -16.81
N VAL A 112 -13.42 0.25 -15.79
CA VAL A 112 -13.71 -0.34 -14.48
C VAL A 112 -15.23 -0.41 -14.32
N PRO A 113 -15.86 -1.54 -14.69
CA PRO A 113 -17.30 -1.74 -14.52
C PRO A 113 -17.69 -1.90 -13.05
N PRO A 114 -18.98 -1.73 -12.69
CA PRO A 114 -20.07 -1.29 -13.56
C PRO A 114 -20.16 0.25 -13.73
N ASP A 115 -19.72 1.04 -12.75
CA ASP A 115 -20.14 2.45 -12.65
C ASP A 115 -19.04 3.50 -12.89
N TYR A 116 -17.78 3.07 -13.05
CA TYR A 116 -16.64 4.00 -13.05
C TYR A 116 -16.11 4.34 -14.45
N GLY A 117 -16.46 3.55 -15.47
CA GLY A 117 -15.94 3.73 -16.82
C GLY A 117 -14.41 3.68 -16.86
N ASN A 118 -13.78 4.34 -17.84
CA ASN A 118 -12.33 4.48 -17.89
C ASN A 118 -11.89 5.60 -16.93
N LEU A 119 -11.33 5.24 -15.78
CA LEU A 119 -10.86 6.14 -14.71
C LEU A 119 -9.54 6.87 -15.03
N GLY A 120 -9.02 6.74 -16.24
CA GLY A 120 -7.65 7.06 -16.58
C GLY A 120 -6.78 5.80 -16.56
N GLY A 121 -5.68 5.84 -17.31
CA GLY A 121 -4.86 4.67 -17.61
C GLY A 121 -4.05 4.90 -18.89
N PRO A 122 -3.21 3.94 -19.31
CA PRO A 122 -2.56 4.00 -20.61
C PRO A 122 -3.61 4.06 -21.75
N ALA A 123 -3.17 4.47 -22.94
CA ALA A 123 -4.05 4.50 -24.12
C ALA A 123 -4.71 3.13 -24.36
N ASP A 124 -5.93 3.12 -24.90
CA ASP A 124 -6.64 1.89 -25.21
C ASP A 124 -5.78 0.97 -26.10
N GLY A 125 -5.79 -0.34 -25.82
CA GLY A 125 -5.09 -1.32 -26.64
C GLY A 125 -3.61 -1.54 -26.32
N VAL A 126 -3.09 -1.08 -25.18
CA VAL A 126 -1.74 -1.49 -24.72
C VAL A 126 -1.75 -2.87 -24.08
N ASP A 127 -0.76 -3.71 -24.40
CA ASP A 127 -0.65 -5.05 -23.80
C ASP A 127 0.03 -5.05 -22.43
N VAL A 128 0.57 -3.89 -22.02
CA VAL A 128 1.28 -3.69 -20.75
C VAL A 128 0.74 -2.44 -20.07
N ILE A 129 0.39 -2.56 -18.80
CA ILE A 129 -0.12 -1.49 -17.95
C ILE A 129 1.02 -1.03 -17.01
N PRO A 130 1.55 0.19 -17.19
CA PRO A 130 2.43 0.79 -16.19
C PRO A 130 1.61 1.33 -15.01
N PRO A 131 2.25 1.69 -13.87
CA PRO A 131 1.56 2.41 -12.82
C PRO A 131 1.01 3.73 -13.36
N PHE A 132 -0.23 4.09 -13.02
CA PHE A 132 -0.86 5.30 -13.54
C PHE A 132 -1.62 6.07 -12.45
N ARG A 133 -1.70 7.39 -12.59
CA ARG A 133 -2.60 8.19 -11.74
C ARG A 133 -4.00 8.12 -12.33
N VAL A 134 -4.99 7.80 -11.50
CA VAL A 134 -6.41 8.01 -11.84
C VAL A 134 -6.62 9.50 -12.11
N ASN A 135 -7.35 9.84 -13.18
CA ASN A 135 -7.66 11.24 -13.49
C ASN A 135 -8.84 11.70 -12.62
N PRO A 136 -8.64 12.64 -11.66
CA PRO A 136 -9.73 13.10 -10.79
C PRO A 136 -10.93 13.67 -11.57
N GLU A 137 -10.70 14.31 -12.72
CA GLU A 137 -11.76 14.90 -13.55
C GLU A 137 -12.68 13.85 -14.18
N LYS A 138 -12.22 12.60 -14.31
CA LYS A 138 -13.04 11.49 -14.81
C LYS A 138 -13.90 10.87 -13.72
N ILE A 139 -13.63 11.15 -12.45
CA ILE A 139 -14.46 10.69 -11.33
C ILE A 139 -15.62 11.66 -11.18
N ARG A 140 -16.85 11.18 -11.37
CA ARG A 140 -18.05 12.01 -11.19
C ARG A 140 -18.07 12.63 -9.78
N PRO A 141 -18.33 13.95 -9.65
CA PRO A 141 -18.82 14.89 -10.67
C PRO A 141 -17.72 15.64 -11.47
N GLY A 142 -16.45 15.28 -11.35
CA GLY A 142 -15.30 15.97 -11.94
C GLY A 142 -14.42 16.57 -10.85
N LEU A 143 -13.68 15.72 -10.15
CA LEU A 143 -12.91 16.12 -8.98
C LEU A 143 -11.62 16.83 -9.36
N LYS A 144 -11.09 17.62 -8.43
CA LYS A 144 -9.76 18.27 -8.56
C LYS A 144 -8.63 17.45 -7.96
N SER A 145 -8.95 16.48 -7.11
CA SER A 145 -8.02 15.65 -6.35
C SER A 145 -8.73 14.37 -5.87
N LEU A 146 -7.98 13.28 -5.65
CA LEU A 146 -8.54 12.00 -5.21
C LEU A 146 -8.80 11.91 -3.69
N GLY A 147 -8.36 12.90 -2.90
CA GLY A 147 -8.13 12.80 -1.45
C GLY A 147 -9.28 12.47 -0.52
N PHE A 148 -10.51 12.41 -1.01
CA PHE A 148 -11.71 12.05 -0.25
C PHE A 148 -12.71 11.26 -1.08
N THR A 149 -12.29 10.76 -2.25
CA THR A 149 -13.20 10.06 -3.13
C THR A 149 -13.16 8.57 -2.92
N TYR A 150 -14.29 7.93 -3.14
CA TYR A 150 -14.35 6.49 -3.24
C TYR A 150 -13.75 6.07 -4.60
N LEU A 151 -12.66 5.32 -4.56
CA LEU A 151 -12.20 4.52 -5.70
C LEU A 151 -12.71 3.10 -5.53
N PRO A 152 -13.14 2.43 -6.62
CA PRO A 152 -13.60 1.06 -6.56
C PRO A 152 -12.55 0.17 -5.90
N GLY A 153 -13.01 -0.65 -4.94
CA GLY A 153 -12.17 -1.66 -4.31
C GLY A 153 -11.76 -2.72 -5.33
N THR A 154 -10.58 -3.30 -5.14
CA THR A 154 -10.16 -4.50 -5.87
C THR A 154 -10.59 -5.76 -5.12
N ASP A 155 -10.52 -6.94 -5.74
CA ASP A 155 -10.65 -8.18 -4.96
C ASP A 155 -9.53 -8.27 -3.92
N HIS A 156 -9.87 -8.49 -2.65
CA HIS A 156 -8.93 -8.69 -1.54
C HIS A 156 -9.07 -10.07 -0.90
N SER A 157 -9.85 -10.96 -1.51
CA SER A 157 -10.02 -12.33 -1.05
C SER A 157 -8.69 -13.09 -1.09
N TRP A 158 -8.60 -14.14 -0.26
CA TRP A 158 -7.50 -15.09 -0.32
C TRP A 158 -7.31 -15.64 -1.74
N LYS A 159 -8.39 -16.13 -2.35
CA LYS A 159 -8.37 -16.73 -3.68
C LYS A 159 -7.86 -15.76 -4.75
N GLY A 160 -8.46 -14.57 -4.86
CA GLY A 160 -8.08 -13.60 -5.88
C GLY A 160 -6.69 -13.00 -5.65
N THR A 161 -6.26 -12.84 -4.40
CA THR A 161 -4.89 -12.37 -4.11
C THR A 161 -3.84 -13.40 -4.48
N HIS A 162 -4.06 -14.68 -4.19
CA HIS A 162 -3.13 -15.74 -4.59
C HIS A 162 -3.13 -15.98 -6.09
N ALA A 163 -4.27 -15.81 -6.77
CA ALA A 163 -4.34 -15.85 -8.22
C ALA A 163 -3.56 -14.67 -8.86
N ALA A 164 -3.57 -13.49 -8.24
CA ALA A 164 -2.82 -12.32 -8.72
C ALA A 164 -1.30 -12.44 -8.46
N TRP A 165 -0.93 -13.05 -7.33
CA TRP A 165 0.47 -13.35 -6.98
C TRP A 165 1.10 -14.40 -7.89
N ASP A 166 0.28 -15.33 -8.39
CA ASP A 166 0.60 -16.36 -9.37
C ASP A 166 1.89 -17.14 -9.06
N GLN A 167 1.92 -17.85 -7.93
CA GLN A 167 3.07 -18.69 -7.54
C GLN A 167 4.43 -17.94 -7.56
N ALA A 168 4.42 -16.66 -7.16
CA ALA A 168 5.57 -15.76 -7.18
C ALA A 168 6.03 -15.28 -8.57
N GLN A 169 5.21 -15.44 -9.62
CA GLN A 169 5.46 -14.80 -10.91
C GLN A 169 5.11 -13.30 -10.89
N TYR A 170 4.18 -12.87 -10.02
CA TYR A 170 3.78 -11.46 -9.85
C TYR A 170 3.29 -10.75 -11.12
N ASP A 171 2.69 -11.45 -12.07
CA ASP A 171 2.29 -10.93 -13.38
C ASP A 171 0.77 -11.01 -13.66
N MET A 172 -0.05 -11.30 -12.64
CA MET A 172 -1.50 -11.48 -12.82
C MET A 172 -2.35 -10.37 -12.16
N TRP A 173 -1.75 -9.26 -11.72
CA TRP A 173 -2.47 -8.23 -10.94
C TRP A 173 -3.63 -7.58 -11.71
N PRO A 174 -3.44 -7.00 -12.91
CA PRO A 174 -4.56 -6.38 -13.63
C PRO A 174 -5.57 -7.40 -14.15
N ILE A 175 -5.11 -8.62 -14.46
CA ILE A 175 -5.96 -9.70 -14.96
C ILE A 175 -6.94 -10.15 -13.87
N GLN A 176 -6.48 -10.29 -12.63
CA GLN A 176 -7.29 -10.78 -11.51
C GLN A 176 -8.02 -9.67 -10.76
N LYS A 177 -7.45 -8.46 -10.69
CA LYS A 177 -7.95 -7.36 -9.84
C LYS A 177 -8.36 -6.10 -10.63
N GLY A 178 -8.29 -6.17 -11.96
CA GLY A 178 -8.61 -5.07 -12.86
C GLY A 178 -7.50 -4.03 -12.98
N PRO A 179 -7.56 -3.16 -14.00
CA PRO A 179 -6.52 -2.15 -14.27
C PRO A 179 -6.28 -1.19 -13.11
N ILE A 180 -7.32 -0.92 -12.30
CA ILE A 180 -7.24 -0.02 -11.15
C ILE A 180 -6.23 -0.49 -10.08
N SER A 181 -5.87 -1.77 -10.06
CA SER A 181 -4.80 -2.30 -9.19
C SER A 181 -3.44 -1.65 -9.46
N MET A 182 -3.23 -1.09 -10.65
CA MET A 182 -2.01 -0.37 -11.04
C MET A 182 -2.09 1.14 -10.78
N SER A 183 -3.16 1.61 -10.12
CA SER A 183 -3.31 3.04 -9.86
C SER A 183 -2.46 3.50 -8.67
N TYR A 184 -2.03 4.77 -8.70
CA TYR A 184 -1.40 5.43 -7.56
C TYR A 184 -1.92 6.85 -7.35
N MET A 185 -1.71 7.37 -6.15
CA MET A 185 -2.05 8.72 -5.72
C MET A 185 -0.81 9.61 -5.68
N ARG A 186 -1.00 10.90 -5.97
CA ARG A 186 0.06 11.91 -5.83
C ARG A 186 -0.02 12.64 -4.49
N ARG A 187 1.00 13.44 -4.21
CA ARG A 187 1.02 14.34 -3.05
C ARG A 187 -0.21 15.26 -3.00
N GLU A 188 -0.68 15.76 -4.15
CA GLU A 188 -1.88 16.61 -4.20
C GLU A 188 -3.18 15.82 -3.90
N ASP A 189 -3.14 14.50 -4.06
CA ASP A 189 -4.27 13.63 -3.75
C ASP A 189 -4.37 13.37 -2.25
N ILE A 190 -3.25 13.07 -1.58
CA ILE A 190 -3.21 12.74 -0.16
C ILE A 190 -2.18 13.61 0.59
N PRO A 191 -2.37 14.95 0.63
CA PRO A 191 -1.36 15.87 1.14
C PRO A 191 -1.05 15.64 2.62
N TYR A 192 -2.01 15.19 3.40
CA TYR A 192 -1.82 14.89 4.83
C TYR A 192 -0.92 13.67 5.05
N HIS A 193 -1.12 12.59 4.29
CA HIS A 193 -0.27 11.39 4.34
C HIS A 193 1.17 11.69 3.92
N TYR A 194 1.36 12.48 2.87
CA TYR A 194 2.70 12.90 2.45
C TYR A 194 3.35 13.83 3.48
N ALA A 195 2.60 14.72 4.13
CA ALA A 195 3.13 15.54 5.21
C ALA A 195 3.58 14.71 6.43
N LEU A 196 2.85 13.64 6.76
CA LEU A 196 3.29 12.67 7.78
C LEU A 196 4.57 11.93 7.35
N ALA A 197 4.63 11.49 6.09
CA ALA A 197 5.80 10.80 5.55
C ALA A 197 7.06 11.68 5.51
N ASP A 198 6.92 12.97 5.23
CA ASP A 198 8.04 13.92 5.25
C ASP A 198 8.52 14.22 6.68
N ALA A 199 7.60 14.23 7.64
CA ALA A 199 7.88 14.59 9.03
C ALA A 199 8.39 13.42 9.88
N PHE A 200 7.98 12.19 9.56
CA PHE A 200 8.20 11.01 10.39
C PHE A 200 8.85 9.86 9.62
N THR A 201 9.00 8.72 10.28
CA THR A 201 9.59 7.52 9.66
C THR A 201 8.55 6.77 8.84
N VAL A 202 8.94 6.37 7.63
CA VAL A 202 8.16 5.48 6.76
C VAL A 202 8.83 4.11 6.73
N GLY A 203 8.05 3.04 6.94
CA GLY A 203 8.49 1.67 6.70
C GLY A 203 8.04 1.19 5.31
N ASP A 204 8.97 1.09 4.37
CA ASP A 204 8.72 0.69 2.97
C ASP A 204 8.97 -0.81 2.69
N ALA A 205 9.14 -1.61 3.76
CA ALA A 205 9.06 -3.08 3.73
C ALA A 205 8.19 -3.61 4.88
N TYR A 206 7.02 -3.00 5.05
CA TYR A 206 6.00 -3.47 5.96
C TYR A 206 4.94 -4.24 5.18
N TYR A 207 4.85 -5.55 5.43
CA TYR A 207 3.93 -6.44 4.74
C TYR A 207 2.81 -6.88 5.68
N HIS A 208 1.64 -7.16 5.11
CA HIS A 208 0.60 -7.87 5.83
C HIS A 208 1.10 -9.27 6.26
N SER A 209 0.58 -9.81 7.36
CA SER A 209 0.98 -11.15 7.80
C SER A 209 0.52 -12.24 6.83
N ILE A 210 -0.60 -12.04 6.12
CA ILE A 210 -1.08 -12.94 5.07
C ILE A 210 -1.63 -12.21 3.84
N MET A 211 -1.46 -12.83 2.66
CA MET A 211 -2.08 -12.42 1.40
C MET A 211 -3.58 -12.70 1.42
N GLY A 212 -4.34 -11.81 2.04
CA GLY A 212 -5.77 -12.00 2.25
C GLY A 212 -6.47 -10.74 2.72
N PRO A 213 -7.73 -10.88 3.16
CA PRO A 213 -8.57 -9.73 3.41
C PRO A 213 -8.31 -9.12 4.79
N THR A 214 -9.14 -8.15 5.16
CA THR A 214 -9.03 -7.31 6.36
C THR A 214 -9.00 -8.10 7.66
N ASN A 215 -10.04 -8.90 7.97
CA ASN A 215 -10.19 -9.48 9.31
C ASN A 215 -9.01 -10.36 9.73
N PRO A 216 -8.49 -11.27 8.88
CA PRO A 216 -7.34 -12.08 9.26
C PRO A 216 -6.09 -11.25 9.58
N ASN A 217 -5.79 -10.22 8.80
CA ASN A 217 -4.64 -9.36 9.05
C ASN A 217 -4.81 -8.49 10.30
N ARG A 218 -6.04 -8.06 10.61
CA ARG A 218 -6.34 -7.39 11.87
C ARG A 218 -6.14 -8.32 13.07
N MET A 219 -6.57 -9.58 12.97
CA MET A 219 -6.30 -10.57 14.02
C MET A 219 -4.79 -10.74 14.23
N TYR A 220 -4.04 -10.95 13.16
CA TYR A 220 -2.58 -11.05 13.22
C TYR A 220 -1.91 -9.87 13.93
N LEU A 221 -2.37 -8.64 13.67
CA LEU A 221 -1.80 -7.45 14.32
C LEU A 221 -1.91 -7.52 15.85
N TRP A 222 -3.02 -8.04 16.37
CA TRP A 222 -3.30 -8.07 17.80
C TRP A 222 -2.86 -9.36 18.49
N THR A 223 -2.85 -10.48 17.78
CA THR A 223 -2.66 -11.82 18.37
C THR A 223 -1.45 -12.57 17.83
N GLY A 224 -0.81 -12.07 16.77
CA GLY A 224 0.28 -12.77 16.08
C GLY A 224 -0.14 -14.02 15.31
N CYS A 225 -1.45 -14.32 15.17
CA CYS A 225 -1.95 -15.52 14.49
C CYS A 225 -3.37 -15.36 13.92
N ILE A 226 -3.73 -16.22 12.95
CA ILE A 226 -5.11 -16.40 12.48
C ILE A 226 -5.53 -17.85 12.71
N GLY A 227 -6.66 -18.05 13.38
CA GLY A 227 -7.15 -19.38 13.80
C GLY A 227 -7.38 -19.45 15.30
N ASN A 228 -8.09 -20.49 15.75
CA ASN A 228 -8.32 -20.68 17.18
C ASN A 228 -7.04 -21.24 17.82
N VAL A 229 -6.19 -20.34 18.28
CA VAL A 229 -5.02 -20.72 19.06
C VAL A 229 -5.46 -21.13 20.46
N ASN A 230 -5.14 -22.37 20.81
CA ASN A 230 -5.32 -22.95 22.13
C ASN A 230 -4.34 -22.35 23.17
N TYR A 231 -4.24 -21.02 23.22
CA TYR A 231 -3.25 -20.31 24.04
C TYR A 231 -3.55 -20.41 25.56
N LEU A 232 -4.76 -20.84 25.92
CA LEU A 232 -5.23 -20.95 27.32
C LEU A 232 -5.45 -22.42 27.79
N GLY A 233 -4.97 -23.41 27.03
CA GLY A 233 -5.09 -24.83 27.38
C GLY A 233 -6.43 -25.46 27.00
N ARG A 234 -6.51 -26.80 27.18
CA ARG A 234 -7.48 -27.85 26.75
C ARG A 234 -8.98 -27.53 26.47
N GLY A 235 -9.46 -26.31 26.68
CA GLY A 235 -10.80 -25.82 26.36
C GLY A 235 -10.88 -24.81 25.19
N GLY A 236 -9.77 -24.39 24.58
CA GLY A 236 -9.82 -23.73 23.26
C GLY A 236 -10.25 -24.75 22.21
N THR A 237 -11.30 -24.46 21.41
CA THR A 237 -12.10 -25.42 20.62
C THR A 237 -11.30 -26.68 20.23
N ASP A 238 -11.60 -27.76 20.96
CA ASP A 238 -11.42 -29.20 20.74
C ASP A 238 -10.19 -29.78 20.01
N GLY A 239 -9.23 -29.00 19.53
CA GLY A 239 -8.13 -29.53 18.73
C GLY A 239 -8.60 -30.21 17.42
N LEU A 240 -9.84 -29.92 16.96
CA LEU A 240 -10.43 -30.46 15.72
C LEU A 240 -10.58 -29.40 14.62
N GLY A 241 -9.59 -28.53 14.47
CA GLY A 241 -9.25 -28.04 13.12
C GLY A 241 -10.16 -27.00 12.48
N ALA A 242 -10.46 -25.89 13.15
CA ALA A 242 -10.77 -24.67 12.40
C ALA A 242 -9.47 -24.13 11.78
N GLY A 243 -9.25 -24.43 10.50
CA GLY A 243 -8.12 -23.90 9.71
C GLY A 243 -8.03 -22.36 9.74
N PRO A 244 -6.98 -21.77 9.17
CA PRO A 244 -6.79 -20.32 9.20
C PRO A 244 -8.04 -19.59 8.68
N VAL A 245 -8.45 -18.53 9.37
CA VAL A 245 -9.51 -17.65 8.86
C VAL A 245 -8.95 -16.89 7.66
N THR A 246 -9.45 -17.19 6.46
CA THR A 246 -8.97 -16.62 5.19
C THR A 246 -9.96 -15.64 4.54
N TYR A 247 -11.05 -15.32 5.24
CA TYR A 247 -12.14 -14.47 4.77
C TYR A 247 -12.58 -13.44 5.82
N ASN A 248 -13.39 -12.46 5.43
CA ASN A 248 -13.87 -11.38 6.32
C ASN A 248 -15.04 -11.77 7.24
N GLY A 249 -15.28 -13.06 7.46
CA GLY A 249 -16.26 -13.52 8.45
C GLY A 249 -15.59 -13.78 9.80
N LEU A 250 -16.34 -13.56 10.88
CA LEU A 250 -16.01 -14.11 12.18
C LEU A 250 -16.44 -15.58 12.13
N SER A 251 -15.52 -16.49 11.79
CA SER A 251 -15.85 -17.91 11.85
C SER A 251 -16.02 -18.32 13.31
N VAL A 252 -17.26 -18.51 13.74
CA VAL A 252 -17.57 -19.27 14.95
C VAL A 252 -17.68 -20.76 14.66
N ASN A 253 -17.79 -21.16 13.38
CA ASN A 253 -17.94 -22.55 12.94
C ASN A 253 -17.34 -22.72 11.53
N ASN A 254 -16.09 -23.18 11.45
CA ASN A 254 -15.61 -23.87 10.25
C ASN A 254 -15.85 -25.37 10.51
N ALA A 255 -17.08 -25.83 10.26
CA ALA A 255 -17.43 -27.25 10.18
C ALA A 255 -17.62 -27.64 8.71
#